data_AF-A0A822CE63-F1
#
_entry.id   AF-A0A822CE63-F1
#
_cell.length_a   1.000
_cell.length_b   1.000
_cell.length_c   1.000
_cell.angle_alpha   90.00
_cell.angle_beta   90.00
_cell.angle_gamma   90.00
#
_symmetry.space_group_name_H-M   'P 1'
#
loop_
_entity.id
_entity.type
_entity.pdbx_description
1 polymer ?
#
loop_
_entity_poly.entity_id
_entity_poly.type
_entity_poly.pdbx_seq_one_letter_code
_entity_poly.pdbx_strand_id
1 'polypeptide(L)' 'KLIIILVCCAVAHGYNFDAISCESCKAFFRRNALFNTDRLKCRRDGACEISVGTRRRCKSCRLNKCFTV' A
#
# COMPACT_ATOMS: atom_id res chain seq x y z
N LYS A 1 -7.26 11.39 -18.59
CA LYS A 1 -8.01 10.73 -17.49
C LYS A 1 -6.99 10.40 -16.41
N LEU A 2 -6.96 11.18 -15.32
CA LEU A 2 -6.01 10.98 -14.20
C LEU A 2 -6.43 9.72 -13.44
N ILE A 3 -5.51 8.78 -13.25
CA ILE A 3 -5.77 7.53 -12.55
C ILE A 3 -5.08 7.63 -11.19
N ILE A 4 -5.85 7.49 -10.12
CA ILE A 4 -5.36 7.61 -8.75
C ILE A 4 -5.03 6.21 -8.22
N ILE A 5 -3.83 6.05 -7.68
CA ILE A 5 -3.36 4.80 -7.07
C ILE A 5 -4.08 4.57 -5.74
N LEU A 6 -4.93 3.56 -5.63
CA LEU A 6 -5.84 3.38 -4.49
C LEU A 6 -5.10 3.14 -3.15
N VAL A 7 -3.91 2.53 -3.20
CA VAL A 7 -3.14 2.21 -1.98
C VAL A 7 -2.53 3.46 -1.34
N CYS A 8 -1.87 4.32 -2.13
CA CYS A 8 -1.10 5.46 -1.60
C CYS A 8 -1.43 6.81 -2.26
N CYS A 9 -2.53 6.86 -2.99
CA CYS A 9 -3.05 8.04 -3.70
C CYS A 9 -2.02 8.75 -4.57
N ALA A 10 -1.06 7.99 -5.12
CA ALA A 10 -0.09 8.52 -6.08
C ALA A 10 -0.77 8.75 -7.44
N VAL A 11 -0.33 9.77 -8.18
CA VAL A 11 -0.77 10.00 -9.57
C VAL A 11 -0.16 8.92 -10.45
N ALA A 12 -0.99 8.15 -11.17
CA ALA A 12 -0.54 7.23 -12.20
C ALA A 12 -0.75 7.82 -13.59
N HIS A 13 0.25 7.65 -14.45
CA HIS A 13 0.24 8.13 -15.84
C HIS A 13 -0.27 7.06 -16.84
N GLY A 14 -0.77 5.89 -16.38
CA GLY A 14 -1.30 4.82 -17.24
C GLY A 14 -1.91 3.64 -16.48
N TYR A 15 -2.76 2.85 -17.18
CA TYR A 15 -3.41 1.61 -16.71
C TYR A 15 -2.46 0.42 -16.84
N ASN A 16 -2.30 -0.38 -15.77
CA ASN A 16 -1.57 -1.64 -15.82
C ASN A 16 -2.18 -2.65 -14.82
N PHE A 17 -2.67 -3.78 -15.34
CA PHE A 17 -2.96 -5.04 -14.63
C PHE A 17 -3.90 -4.98 -13.40
N ASP A 18 -5.19 -4.72 -13.63
CA ASP A 18 -6.35 -4.95 -12.73
C ASP A 18 -6.29 -4.42 -11.27
N ALA A 19 -5.22 -3.74 -10.88
CA ALA A 19 -5.10 -3.01 -9.63
C ALA A 19 -4.12 -1.84 -9.80
N ILE A 20 -4.62 -0.61 -9.64
CA ILE A 20 -3.81 0.59 -9.76
C ILE A 20 -2.97 0.74 -8.48
N SER A 21 -1.78 0.15 -8.48
CA SER A 21 -0.77 0.25 -7.41
C SER A 21 0.53 0.85 -7.94
N CYS A 22 1.20 1.70 -7.16
CA CYS A 22 2.51 2.23 -7.58
C CYS A 22 3.58 1.14 -7.45
N GLU A 23 4.68 1.23 -8.19
CA GLU A 23 5.74 0.21 -8.15
C GLU A 23 6.31 -0.03 -6.75
N SER A 24 6.37 1.02 -5.92
CA SER A 24 6.77 0.87 -4.52
C SER A 24 5.78 0.00 -3.72
N CYS A 25 4.48 0.11 -3.97
CA CYS A 25 3.46 -0.70 -3.29
C CYS A 25 3.43 -2.13 -3.84
N LYS A 26 3.58 -2.32 -5.17
CA LYS A 26 3.73 -3.66 -5.79
C LYS A 26 4.93 -4.42 -5.22
N ALA A 27 6.11 -3.81 -5.19
CA ALA A 27 7.31 -4.41 -4.61
C ALA A 27 7.23 -4.58 -3.08
N PHE A 28 6.48 -3.72 -2.39
CA PHE A 28 6.21 -3.89 -0.96
C PHE A 28 5.31 -5.09 -0.71
N PHE A 29 4.19 -5.21 -1.43
CA PHE A 29 3.24 -6.31 -1.29
C PHE A 29 3.90 -7.66 -1.55
N ARG A 30 4.59 -7.83 -2.69
CA ARG A 30 5.33 -9.07 -3.02
C ARG A 30 6.29 -9.54 -1.92
N ARG A 31 6.90 -8.59 -1.19
CA ARG A 31 7.85 -8.88 -0.11
C ARG A 31 7.21 -9.15 1.24
N ASN A 32 5.93 -8.87 1.44
CA ASN A 32 5.31 -8.92 2.76
C ASN A 32 4.01 -9.74 2.81
N ALA A 33 3.36 -10.01 1.66
CA ALA A 33 2.08 -10.72 1.61
C ALA A 33 2.16 -12.19 2.08
N LEU A 34 3.32 -12.83 1.93
CA LEU A 34 3.54 -14.24 2.29
C LEU A 34 4.33 -14.42 3.60
N PHE A 35 4.80 -13.34 4.21
CA PHE A 35 5.56 -13.41 5.45
C PHE A 35 4.64 -13.24 6.64
N ASN A 36 5.01 -13.86 7.77
CA ASN A 36 4.22 -13.78 8.98
C ASN A 36 4.03 -12.32 9.41
N THR A 37 2.80 -11.83 9.34
CA THR A 37 2.41 -10.42 9.56
C THR A 37 2.56 -10.00 11.02
N ASP A 38 2.85 -10.95 11.92
CA ASP A 38 3.18 -10.71 13.33
C ASP A 38 4.32 -9.70 13.55
N ARG A 39 5.24 -9.59 12.58
CA ARG A 39 6.33 -8.59 12.59
C ARG A 39 5.88 -7.20 12.16
N LEU A 40 4.69 -7.09 11.57
CA LEU A 40 4.10 -5.86 11.06
C LEU A 40 2.98 -5.42 12.00
N LYS A 41 3.34 -4.97 13.20
CA LYS A 41 2.39 -4.36 14.14
C LYS A 41 2.20 -2.88 13.85
N CYS A 42 0.95 -2.44 13.85
CA CYS A 42 0.63 -1.03 13.91
C CYS A 42 0.95 -0.51 15.33
N ARG A 43 1.51 0.70 15.44
CA ARG A 43 1.76 1.38 16.73
C ARG A 43 0.66 2.39 17.11
N ARG A 44 -0.42 2.39 16.34
CA ARG A 44 -1.60 3.24 16.46
C ARG A 44 -2.82 2.32 16.37
N ASP A 45 -3.97 2.86 16.01
CA ASP A 45 -5.26 2.15 16.04
C ASP A 45 -5.56 1.32 14.79
N GLY A 46 -4.53 0.85 14.07
CA GLY A 46 -4.72 0.08 12.83
C GLY A 46 -5.29 0.88 11.64
N ALA A 47 -5.65 2.15 11.81
CA ALA A 47 -6.29 3.01 10.80
C ALA A 47 -5.35 4.10 10.23
N CYS A 48 -4.07 3.78 10.00
CA CYS A 48 -3.12 4.78 9.50
C CYS A 48 -3.47 5.25 8.09
N GLU A 49 -3.55 6.56 7.87
CA GLU A 49 -3.63 7.13 6.52
C GLU A 49 -2.36 6.79 5.71
N ILE A 50 -2.55 6.22 4.51
CA ILE A 50 -1.48 5.82 3.60
C ILE A 50 -1.52 6.71 2.35
N SER A 51 -0.49 7.54 2.22
CA SER A 51 -0.18 8.38 1.06
C SER A 51 1.28 8.17 0.62
N VAL A 52 1.73 8.80 -0.47
CA VAL A 52 3.13 8.73 -0.93
C VAL A 52 4.11 9.13 0.19
N GLY A 53 3.77 10.18 0.96
CA GLY A 53 4.60 10.69 2.06
C GLY A 53 4.50 9.87 3.35
N THR A 54 3.37 9.21 3.62
CA THR A 54 3.13 8.52 4.89
C THR A 54 3.27 6.99 4.83
N ARG A 55 3.27 6.37 3.63
CA ARG A 55 3.31 4.91 3.45
C ARG A 55 4.48 4.18 4.10
N ARG A 56 5.57 4.89 4.44
CA ARG A 56 6.71 4.29 5.17
C ARG A 56 6.49 4.23 6.69
N ARG A 57 5.57 5.03 7.24
CA ARG A 57 5.34 5.19 8.68
C ARG A 57 4.67 3.99 9.33
N CYS A 58 3.82 3.26 8.59
CA CYS A 58 3.18 2.06 9.11
C CYS A 58 3.10 0.97 8.04
N LYS A 59 3.97 -0.03 8.16
CA LYS A 59 4.00 -1.18 7.26
C LYS A 59 2.75 -2.07 7.41
N SER A 60 2.21 -2.18 8.63
CA SER A 60 1.00 -2.95 8.94
C SER A 60 -0.21 -2.44 8.16
N CYS A 61 -0.60 -1.18 8.37
CA CYS A 61 -1.74 -0.57 7.68
C CYS A 61 -1.51 -0.44 6.17
N ARG A 62 -0.26 -0.23 5.73
CA ARG A 62 0.07 -0.27 4.29
C ARG A 62 -0.21 -1.64 3.68
N LEU A 63 0.19 -2.72 4.36
CA LEU A 63 -0.03 -4.08 3.87
C LEU A 63 -1.52 -4.43 3.86
N ASN A 64 -2.24 -4.12 4.95
CA ASN A 64 -3.70 -4.28 4.98
C ASN A 64 -4.35 -3.54 3.82
N LYS A 65 -3.98 -2.27 3.58
CA LYS A 65 -4.52 -1.50 2.45
C LYS A 65 -4.15 -2.09 1.09
N CYS A 66 -3.04 -2.83 0.96
CA CYS A 66 -2.71 -3.56 -0.27
C CYS A 66 -3.60 -4.79 -0.49
N PHE A 67 -4.15 -5.40 0.56
CA PHE A 67 -5.09 -6.53 0.45
C PHE A 67 -6.54 -6.09 0.21
N THR A 68 -6.90 -4.85 0.57
CA THR A 68 -8.27 -4.32 0.46
C THR A 68 -8.54 -3.53 -0.82
N VAL A 69 -7.54 -3.37 -1.69
CA VAL A 69 -7.68 -2.72 -3.01
C VAL A 69 -8.02 -3.72 -4.09
#